data_AF-A0A6V6YY51-F1
#
_entry.id   AF-A0A6V6YY51-F1
#
_cell.length_a   1.000
_cell.length_b   1.000
_cell.length_c   1.000
_cell.angle_alpha   90.00
_cell.angle_beta   90.00
_cell.angle_gamma   90.00
#
_symmetry.space_group_name_H-M   'P 1'
#
loop_
_entity.id
_entity.type
_entity.pdbx_description
1 polymer ?
#
loop_
_entity_poly.entity_id
_entity_poly.type
_entity_poly.pdbx_seq_one_letter_code
_entity_poly.pdbx_strand_id
1 'polypeptide(L)'
;METSTTPIVTMATSDQKRLIAIHTPNKDTKEEWVQWATADEKRTSTNDLTFDQANRILKQLGLKEHVKDLWSKFDKKNAQHMSILAILRTAQWTKKVNGKEVADLDVLDHFLKTKSPVKKPLKKMNYEETSKVIHALNQAVKWIFSK
;
A
#
# COMPACT_ATOMS: atom_id res chain seq x y z
N MET A 1 -0.25 -11.72 23.04
CA MET A 1 -0.84 -12.13 21.75
C MET A 1 -0.42 -11.09 20.73
N GLU A 2 0.73 -11.32 20.10
CA GLU A 2 1.26 -10.42 19.09
C GLU A 2 0.40 -10.57 17.83
N THR A 3 -0.45 -9.59 17.54
CA THR A 3 -1.09 -9.48 16.24
C THR A 3 -0.02 -9.07 15.25
N SER A 4 0.68 -10.07 14.72
CA SER A 4 1.54 -9.93 13.55
C SER A 4 0.69 -9.34 12.43
N THR A 5 0.77 -8.02 12.29
CA THR A 5 0.17 -7.32 11.17
C THR A 5 1.01 -7.74 9.98
N THR A 6 0.61 -8.82 9.30
CA THR A 6 1.27 -9.30 8.10
C THR A 6 1.33 -8.12 7.14
N PRO A 7 2.53 -7.61 6.80
CA PRO A 7 2.62 -6.54 5.83
C PRO A 7 1.99 -7.07 4.54
N ILE A 8 1.01 -6.34 4.02
CA ILE A 8 0.32 -6.72 2.78
C ILE A 8 1.38 -6.67 1.67
N VAL A 9 1.96 -7.82 1.34
CA VAL A 9 3.01 -7.93 0.33
C VAL A 9 2.39 -7.70 -1.04
N THR A 10 2.54 -6.48 -1.55
CA THR A 10 2.13 -6.18 -2.93
C THR A 10 3.24 -6.59 -3.89
N MET A 11 2.92 -7.41 -4.88
CA MET A 11 3.85 -7.86 -5.91
C MET A 11 4.32 -6.69 -6.81
N ALA A 12 5.50 -6.82 -7.41
CA ALA A 12 6.03 -5.83 -8.34
C ALA A 12 5.12 -5.61 -9.56
N THR A 13 4.99 -4.35 -9.99
CA THR A 13 4.21 -3.97 -11.18
C THR A 13 4.90 -4.36 -12.48
N SER A 14 4.13 -4.51 -13.56
CA SER A 14 4.66 -4.84 -14.90
C SER A 14 5.73 -3.85 -15.36
N ASP A 15 5.52 -2.55 -15.10
CA ASP A 15 6.46 -1.50 -15.49
C ASP A 15 7.79 -1.58 -14.72
N GLN A 16 7.75 -1.85 -13.40
CA GLN A 16 8.96 -2.06 -12.61
C GLN A 16 9.77 -3.25 -13.13
N LYS A 17 9.10 -4.36 -13.45
CA LYS A 17 9.74 -5.56 -14.02
C LYS A 17 10.39 -5.26 -15.37
N ARG A 18 9.70 -4.49 -16.22
CA ARG A 18 10.21 -4.05 -17.51
C ARG A 18 11.44 -3.15 -17.37
N LEU A 19 11.41 -2.17 -16.48
CA LEU A 19 12.54 -1.24 -16.26
C LEU A 19 13.79 -1.97 -15.78
N ILE A 20 13.63 -2.91 -14.84
CA ILE A 20 14.72 -3.77 -14.37
C ILE A 20 15.28 -4.55 -15.56
N ALA A 21 14.44 -5.25 -16.33
CA ALA A 21 14.89 -6.04 -17.48
C ALA A 21 15.61 -5.22 -18.57
N ILE A 22 15.23 -3.95 -18.78
CA ILE A 22 15.92 -3.05 -19.73
C ILE A 22 17.31 -2.68 -19.23
N HIS A 23 17.48 -2.46 -17.93
CA HIS A 23 18.74 -1.99 -17.34
C HIS A 23 19.66 -3.14 -16.88
N THR A 24 19.15 -4.37 -16.84
CA THR A 24 19.92 -5.59 -16.58
C THR A 24 19.74 -6.59 -17.73
N PRO A 25 20.33 -6.31 -18.91
CA PRO A 25 20.17 -7.17 -20.09
C PRO A 25 20.78 -8.55 -19.91
N ASN A 26 21.82 -8.67 -19.07
CA ASN A 26 22.44 -9.94 -18.73
C ASN A 26 21.61 -10.69 -17.68
N LYS A 27 21.35 -11.97 -17.96
CA LYS A 27 20.55 -12.85 -17.10
C LYS A 27 21.15 -12.97 -15.70
N ASP A 28 22.45 -13.23 -15.60
CA ASP A 28 23.14 -13.44 -14.32
C ASP A 28 23.10 -12.17 -13.44
N THR A 29 23.38 -11.02 -14.03
CA THR A 29 23.27 -9.72 -13.35
C THR A 29 21.85 -9.47 -12.84
N LYS A 30 20.81 -9.86 -13.60
CA LYS A 30 19.42 -9.75 -13.14
C LYS A 30 19.16 -10.66 -11.94
N GLU A 31 19.67 -11.89 -11.94
CA GLU A 31 19.50 -12.84 -10.84
C GLU A 31 20.19 -12.34 -9.56
N GLU A 32 21.41 -11.80 -9.67
CA GLU A 32 22.12 -11.18 -8.55
C GLU A 32 21.34 -10.01 -7.93
N TRP A 33 20.75 -9.14 -8.76
CA TRP A 33 19.91 -8.04 -8.26
C TRP A 33 18.66 -8.54 -7.54
N VAL A 34 18.03 -9.61 -8.06
CA VAL A 34 16.85 -10.20 -7.43
C VAL A 34 17.25 -10.80 -6.08
N GLN A 35 18.30 -11.62 -6.02
CA GLN A 35 18.81 -12.24 -4.79
C GLN A 35 19.22 -11.21 -3.75
N TRP A 36 19.92 -10.14 -4.18
CA TRP A 36 20.29 -9.03 -3.30
C TRP A 36 19.07 -8.33 -2.69
N ALA A 37 18.02 -8.13 -3.48
CA ALA A 37 16.81 -7.46 -3.02
C ALA A 37 15.91 -8.35 -2.14
N THR A 38 15.87 -9.65 -2.42
CA THR A 38 15.05 -10.62 -1.68
C THR A 38 15.76 -11.20 -0.45
N ALA A 39 17.10 -11.10 -0.38
CA ALA A 39 17.95 -11.82 0.57
C ALA A 39 17.72 -13.35 0.54
N ASP A 40 17.20 -13.87 -0.58
CA ASP A 40 16.90 -15.28 -0.82
C ASP A 40 17.63 -15.72 -2.11
N GLU A 41 18.65 -16.57 -1.98
CA GLU A 41 19.43 -17.09 -3.12
C GLU A 41 18.60 -17.91 -4.11
N LYS A 42 17.47 -18.47 -3.65
CA LYS A 42 16.57 -19.30 -4.47
C LYS A 42 15.67 -18.50 -5.40
N ARG A 43 15.53 -17.18 -5.19
CA ARG A 43 14.67 -16.31 -6.00
C ARG A 43 15.50 -15.67 -7.10
N THR A 44 15.34 -16.15 -8.31
CA THR A 44 16.05 -15.66 -9.50
C THR A 44 15.14 -14.88 -10.45
N SER A 45 13.82 -14.95 -10.23
CA SER A 45 12.85 -14.32 -11.12
C SER A 45 12.42 -12.93 -10.65
N THR A 46 12.30 -12.01 -11.60
CA THR A 46 11.66 -10.70 -11.41
C THR A 46 10.17 -10.82 -11.03
N ASN A 47 9.58 -12.01 -11.14
CA ASN A 47 8.22 -12.27 -10.66
C ASN A 47 8.12 -12.46 -9.14
N ASP A 48 9.22 -12.83 -8.47
CA ASP A 48 9.24 -13.09 -7.03
C ASP A 48 9.54 -11.81 -6.21
N LEU A 49 9.76 -10.69 -6.91
CA LEU A 49 9.99 -9.38 -6.33
C LEU A 49 8.69 -8.75 -5.84
N THR A 50 8.75 -8.21 -4.63
CA THR A 50 7.71 -7.31 -4.09
C THR A 50 7.88 -5.91 -4.65
N PHE A 51 6.84 -5.08 -4.56
CA PHE A 51 6.85 -3.70 -5.01
C PHE A 51 8.00 -2.88 -4.37
N ASP A 52 8.22 -3.07 -3.06
CA ASP A 52 9.27 -2.39 -2.31
C ASP A 52 10.66 -2.90 -2.68
N GLN A 53 10.82 -4.21 -2.89
CA GLN A 53 12.07 -4.81 -3.35
C GLN A 53 12.43 -4.34 -4.76
N ALA A 54 11.45 -4.30 -5.66
CA ALA A 54 11.64 -3.78 -7.01
C ALA A 54 12.02 -2.29 -6.99
N ASN A 55 11.38 -1.47 -6.15
CA ASN A 55 11.78 -0.07 -5.98
C ASN A 55 13.18 0.09 -5.41
N ARG A 56 13.62 -0.79 -4.49
CA ARG A 56 14.99 -0.78 -3.97
C ARG A 56 16.02 -1.03 -5.08
N ILE A 57 15.74 -1.96 -5.99
CA ILE A 57 16.58 -2.21 -7.17
C ILE A 57 16.58 -0.98 -8.09
N LEU A 58 15.41 -0.42 -8.41
CA LEU A 58 15.30 0.77 -9.27
C LEU A 58 16.08 1.97 -8.71
N LYS A 59 16.01 2.19 -7.39
CA LYS A 59 16.78 3.24 -6.72
C LYS A 59 18.28 3.06 -6.89
N GLN A 60 18.76 1.82 -6.75
CA GLN A 60 20.18 1.51 -6.89
C GLN A 60 20.65 1.63 -8.35
N LEU A 61 19.76 1.37 -9.31
CA LEU A 61 19.98 1.62 -10.74
C LEU A 61 19.89 3.11 -11.13
N GLY A 62 19.62 4.01 -10.17
CA GLY A 62 19.47 5.45 -10.43
C GLY A 62 18.17 5.84 -11.14
N LEU A 63 17.17 4.94 -11.17
CA LEU A 63 15.88 5.16 -11.81
C LEU A 63 14.85 5.73 -10.86
N LYS A 64 13.82 6.37 -11.44
CA LYS A 64 12.70 6.92 -10.67
C LYS A 64 11.86 5.78 -10.07
N GLU A 65 11.73 5.81 -8.76
CA GLU A 65 10.89 4.87 -8.01
C GLU A 65 9.42 5.00 -8.44
N HIS A 66 8.72 3.85 -8.51
CA HIS A 66 7.29 3.87 -8.75
C HIS A 66 6.57 4.16 -7.44
N VAL A 67 5.64 5.12 -7.48
CA VAL A 67 4.77 5.42 -6.34
C VAL A 67 3.58 4.47 -6.39
N LYS A 68 3.35 3.73 -5.31
CA LYS A 68 2.18 2.83 -5.17
C LYS A 68 0.90 3.64 -5.43
N ASP A 69 0.09 3.20 -6.39
CA ASP A 69 -1.20 3.85 -6.63
C ASP A 69 -2.23 3.36 -5.60
N LEU A 70 -2.19 4.00 -4.44
CA LEU A 70 -3.08 3.73 -3.32
C LEU A 70 -4.45 4.38 -3.59
N TRP A 71 -5.51 3.59 -3.47
CA TRP A 71 -6.90 4.08 -3.47
C TRP A 71 -7.19 4.92 -2.24
N SER A 72 -6.39 4.75 -1.18
CA SER A 72 -6.41 5.53 0.05
C SER A 72 -5.76 6.92 -0.06
N LYS A 73 -5.30 7.34 -1.26
CA LYS A 73 -4.82 8.72 -1.49
C LYS A 73 -5.91 9.72 -1.13
N PHE A 74 -5.66 10.49 -0.09
CA PHE A 74 -6.58 11.48 0.45
C PHE A 74 -6.16 12.91 0.10
N ASP A 75 -7.07 13.86 0.34
CA ASP A 75 -6.85 15.29 0.16
C ASP A 75 -7.06 15.98 1.51
N LYS A 76 -6.05 16.72 1.97
CA LYS A 76 -6.07 17.44 3.24
C LYS A 76 -7.09 18.60 3.25
N LYS A 77 -7.47 19.11 2.07
CA LYS A 77 -8.46 20.17 1.93
C LYS A 77 -9.90 19.65 2.03
N ASN A 78 -10.11 18.34 1.84
CA ASN A 78 -11.44 17.76 1.91
C ASN A 78 -11.75 17.32 3.36
N ALA A 79 -12.77 17.94 3.95
CA ALA A 79 -13.21 17.63 5.31
C ALA A 79 -13.61 16.15 5.50
N GLN A 80 -14.25 15.53 4.50
CA GLN A 80 -14.66 14.13 4.56
C GLN A 80 -13.47 13.18 4.62
N HIS A 81 -12.42 13.46 3.84
CA HIS A 81 -11.17 12.70 3.87
C HIS A 81 -10.49 12.81 5.24
N MET A 82 -10.54 13.99 5.86
CA MET A 82 -10.05 14.18 7.23
C MET A 82 -10.88 13.42 8.26
N SER A 83 -12.21 13.33 8.09
CA SER A 83 -13.06 12.50 8.94
C SER A 83 -12.70 11.02 8.86
N ILE A 84 -12.39 10.50 7.66
CA ILE A 84 -11.93 9.11 7.49
C ILE A 84 -10.66 8.87 8.31
N LEU A 85 -9.69 9.79 8.24
CA LEU A 85 -8.44 9.70 9.01
C LEU A 85 -8.67 9.77 10.52
N ALA A 86 -9.63 10.58 10.97
CA ALA A 86 -10.01 10.63 12.38
C ALA A 86 -10.60 9.30 12.84
N ILE A 87 -11.46 8.67 12.04
CA ILE A 87 -12.05 7.36 12.35
C ILE A 87 -10.99 6.26 12.43
N LEU A 88 -10.03 6.24 11.49
CA LEU A 88 -8.89 5.32 11.53
C LEU A 88 -8.08 5.45 12.84
N ARG A 89 -7.87 6.69 13.31
CA ARG A 89 -7.20 6.95 14.59
C ARG A 89 -8.00 6.45 15.78
N THR A 90 -9.31 6.70 15.80
CA THR A 90 -10.20 6.18 16.86
C THR A 90 -10.19 4.66 16.89
N ALA A 91 -10.13 4.01 15.73
CA ALA A 91 -10.04 2.56 15.59
C ALA A 91 -8.65 1.97 15.93
N GLN A 92 -7.69 2.80 16.35
CA GLN A 92 -6.28 2.43 16.53
C GLN A 92 -5.63 1.79 15.29
N TRP A 93 -6.20 2.01 14.10
CA TRP A 93 -5.61 1.64 12.82
C TRP A 93 -4.54 2.65 12.43
N THR A 94 -3.45 2.63 13.18
CA THR A 94 -2.34 3.58 13.07
C THR A 94 -1.03 2.84 12.92
N LYS A 95 -0.11 3.46 12.19
CA LYS A 95 1.25 3.00 11.98
C LYS A 95 2.22 4.09 12.47
N LYS A 96 3.29 3.66 13.15
CA LYS A 96 4.37 4.56 13.54
C LYS A 96 5.27 4.83 12.32
N VAL A 97 5.30 6.08 11.89
CA VAL A 97 6.18 6.57 10.82
C VAL A 97 7.02 7.70 11.41
N ASN A 98 8.34 7.53 11.44
CA ASN A 98 9.29 8.51 11.98
C ASN A 98 8.92 9.01 13.39
N GLY A 99 8.53 8.09 14.27
CA GLY A 99 8.14 8.40 15.66
C GLY A 99 6.77 9.07 15.81
N LYS A 100 6.03 9.28 14.72
CA LYS A 100 4.67 9.84 14.75
C LYS A 100 3.63 8.76 14.44
N GLU A 101 2.51 8.80 15.16
CA GLU A 101 1.36 7.93 14.89
C GLU A 101 0.51 8.53 13.77
N VAL A 102 0.56 7.86 12.62
CA VAL A 102 -0.16 8.23 11.41
C VAL A 102 -1.19 7.15 11.13
N ALA A 103 -2.36 7.53 10.59
CA ALA A 103 -3.37 6.56 10.17
C ALA A 103 -2.78 5.59 9.13
N ASP A 104 -3.09 4.31 9.26
CA ASP A 104 -2.61 3.28 8.33
C ASP A 104 -3.41 3.34 7.02
N LEU A 105 -2.74 3.86 5.98
CA LEU A 105 -3.31 3.99 4.65
C LEU A 105 -3.39 2.67 3.88
N ASP A 106 -2.60 1.65 4.25
CA ASP A 106 -2.67 0.33 3.63
C ASP A 106 -3.91 -0.43 4.13
N VAL A 107 -4.24 -0.30 5.42
CA VAL A 107 -5.51 -0.82 5.98
C VAL A 107 -6.71 -0.15 5.32
N LEU A 108 -6.65 1.18 5.15
CA LEU A 108 -7.70 1.91 4.44
C LEU A 108 -7.82 1.46 2.98
N ASP A 109 -6.71 1.26 2.27
CA ASP A 109 -6.69 0.79 0.88
C ASP A 109 -7.34 -0.60 0.76
N HIS A 110 -7.01 -1.51 1.68
CA HIS A 110 -7.60 -2.84 1.74
C HIS A 110 -9.11 -2.78 2.02
N PHE A 111 -9.55 -1.94 2.97
CA PHE A 111 -10.97 -1.73 3.25
C PHE A 111 -11.72 -1.20 2.02
N LEU A 112 -11.15 -0.21 1.33
CA LEU A 112 -11.72 0.37 0.11
C LEU A 112 -11.88 -0.65 -1.02
N LYS A 113 -10.97 -1.62 -1.11
CA LYS A 113 -11.02 -2.68 -2.13
C LYS A 113 -11.97 -3.83 -1.78
N THR A 114 -12.11 -4.16 -0.49
CA THR A 114 -12.80 -5.39 -0.06
C THR A 114 -14.17 -5.15 0.57
N LYS A 115 -14.28 -4.20 1.50
CA LYS A 115 -15.45 -4.01 2.38
C LYS A 115 -16.23 -2.72 2.10
N SER A 116 -15.65 -1.81 1.34
CA SER A 116 -16.30 -0.54 1.01
C SER A 116 -17.51 -0.75 0.08
N PRO A 117 -18.63 -0.04 0.33
CA PRO A 117 -19.78 -0.05 -0.57
C PRO A 117 -19.46 0.59 -1.92
N VAL A 118 -18.47 1.50 -1.97
CA VAL A 118 -18.00 2.15 -3.19
C VAL A 118 -16.58 1.67 -3.51
N LYS A 119 -16.45 0.88 -4.59
CA LYS A 119 -15.15 0.36 -5.08
C LYS A 119 -14.48 1.35 -6.03
N LYS A 120 -14.09 2.51 -5.49
CA LYS A 120 -13.37 3.56 -6.24
C LYS A 120 -12.21 4.10 -5.40
N PRO A 121 -11.20 4.74 -6.03
CA PRO A 121 -10.21 5.53 -5.30
C PRO A 121 -10.87 6.73 -4.62
N LEU A 122 -10.46 7.08 -3.39
CA LEU A 122 -11.01 8.21 -2.62
C LEU A 122 -11.03 9.51 -3.43
N LYS A 123 -9.94 9.80 -4.13
CA LYS A 123 -9.83 11.02 -4.95
C LYS A 123 -10.80 11.08 -6.14
N LYS A 124 -11.38 9.95 -6.55
CA LYS A 124 -12.35 9.86 -7.66
C LYS A 124 -13.79 9.73 -7.16
N MET A 125 -14.02 9.69 -5.86
CA MET A 125 -15.37 9.58 -5.29
C MET A 125 -16.04 10.95 -5.24
N ASN A 126 -17.36 10.96 -5.47
CA ASN A 126 -18.16 12.15 -5.22
C ASN A 126 -18.47 12.31 -3.72
N TYR A 127 -19.01 13.46 -3.32
CA TYR A 127 -19.34 13.76 -1.92
C TYR A 127 -20.28 12.71 -1.29
N GLU A 128 -21.32 12.30 -2.00
CA GLU A 128 -22.29 11.31 -1.52
C GLU A 128 -21.68 9.91 -1.39
N GLU A 129 -20.84 9.52 -2.35
CA GLU A 129 -20.13 8.25 -2.34
C GLU A 129 -19.17 8.18 -1.14
N THR A 130 -18.42 9.26 -0.91
CA THR A 130 -17.51 9.38 0.24
C THR A 130 -18.26 9.31 1.56
N SER A 131 -19.44 9.93 1.66
CA SER A 131 -20.30 9.85 2.86
C SER A 131 -20.75 8.42 3.15
N LYS A 132 -21.12 7.64 2.11
CA LYS A 132 -21.46 6.21 2.26
C LYS A 132 -20.26 5.39 2.77
N VAL A 133 -19.06 5.70 2.28
CA VAL A 133 -17.82 5.04 2.77
C VAL A 133 -17.56 5.37 4.24
N ILE A 134 -17.71 6.64 4.64
CA ILE A 134 -17.59 7.07 6.03
C ILE A 134 -18.60 6.33 6.93
N HIS A 135 -19.84 6.19 6.47
CA HIS A 135 -20.85 5.43 7.21
C HIS A 135 -20.45 3.97 7.38
N ALA A 136 -20.05 3.30 6.30
CA ALA A 136 -19.62 1.90 6.35
C ALA A 136 -18.38 1.70 7.24
N LEU A 137 -17.41 2.61 7.18
CA LEU A 137 -16.22 2.60 8.01
C LEU A 137 -16.58 2.72 9.50
N ASN A 138 -17.46 3.67 9.85
CA ASN A 138 -17.96 3.82 11.22
C ASN A 138 -18.66 2.57 11.74
N GLN A 139 -19.49 1.92 10.91
CA GLN A 139 -20.15 0.67 11.31
C GLN A 139 -19.15 -0.47 11.54
N ALA A 140 -18.14 -0.59 10.66
CA ALA A 140 -17.07 -1.58 10.83
C ALA A 140 -16.29 -1.36 12.14
N VAL A 141 -15.97 -0.10 12.46
CA VAL A 141 -15.27 0.26 13.69
C VAL A 141 -16.14 0.01 14.93
N LYS A 142 -17.42 0.39 14.91
CA LYS A 142 -18.36 0.06 15.99
C LYS A 142 -18.45 -1.43 16.25
N TRP A 143 -18.48 -2.25 15.21
CA TRP A 143 -18.52 -3.71 15.34
C TRP A 143 -17.27 -4.28 16.01
N ILE A 144 -16.11 -3.68 15.78
CA ILE A 144 -14.85 -4.07 16.43
C ILE A 144 -14.86 -3.74 17.93
N PHE A 145 -15.38 -2.56 18.31
CA PHE A 145 -15.43 -2.13 19.72
C PHE A 145 -16.62 -2.70 20.51
N SER A 146 -17.65 -3.18 19.84
CA SER A 146 -18.82 -3.80 20.49
C SER A 146 -18.58 -5.27 20.88
N LYS A 147 -17.40 -5.81 20.58
CA LYS A 147 -17.03 -7.21 20.76
C LYS A 147 -15.99 -7.34 21.86
#